data_AF-A0A356BBJ1-F1
#
_entry.id   AF-A0A356BBJ1-F1
#
_cell.length_a   1.000
_cell.length_b   1.000
_cell.length_c   1.000
_cell.angle_alpha   90.00
_cell.angle_beta   90.00
_cell.angle_gamma   90.00
#
_symmetry.space_group_name_H-M   'P 1'
#
loop_
_entity.id
_entity.type
_entity.pdbx_description
1 polymer ?
#
loop_
_entity_poly.entity_id
_entity_poly.type
_entity_poly.pdbx_seq_one_letter_code
_entity_poly.pdbx_strand_id
1 'polypeptide(L)' 'LSLAYFYRRFTVQKLSEQGIRNIGPAIVTLAEAESLDAHANAVRLRLVELTTIEG' A
#
# COMPACT_ATOMS: atom_id res chain seq x y z
N LEU A 1 -13.27 9.98 33.71
CA LEU A 1 -13.67 9.62 32.33
C LEU A 1 -12.89 10.53 31.36
N SER A 2 -12.31 10.01 30.26
CA SER A 2 -11.51 10.80 29.30
C SER A 2 -12.27 11.04 27.98
N LEU A 3 -11.99 12.16 27.31
CA LEU A 3 -12.57 12.49 25.99
C LEU A 3 -12.31 11.42 24.94
N ALA A 4 -11.18 10.71 25.06
CA ALA A 4 -10.80 9.63 24.16
C ALA A 4 -11.81 8.45 24.11
N TYR A 5 -12.69 8.32 25.11
CA TYR A 5 -13.73 7.28 25.14
C TYR A 5 -14.99 7.64 24.34
N PHE A 6 -15.12 8.90 23.89
CA PHE A 6 -16.33 9.41 23.23
C PHE A 6 -16.18 9.66 21.74
N TYR A 7 -15.01 9.38 21.16
CA TYR A 7 -14.75 9.60 19.75
C TYR A 7 -14.00 8.42 19.13
N ARG A 8 -14.28 8.15 17.86
CA ARG A 8 -13.59 7.14 17.07
C ARG A 8 -12.36 7.75 16.41
N ARG A 9 -11.22 7.06 16.51
CA ARG A 9 -9.99 7.43 15.82
C ARG A 9 -9.97 6.81 14.42
N PHE A 10 -9.55 7.60 13.44
CA PHE A 10 -9.39 7.18 12.05
C PHE A 10 -7.97 7.50 11.60
N THR A 11 -7.39 6.63 10.77
CA THR A 11 -6.12 6.87 10.10
C THR A 11 -6.36 7.26 8.65
N VAL A 12 -5.45 8.07 8.11
CA VAL A 12 -5.41 8.41 6.68
C VAL A 12 -4.00 8.15 6.18
N GLN A 13 -3.88 7.69 4.94
CA GLN A 13 -2.59 7.51 4.28
C GLN A 13 -2.64 8.07 2.86
N LYS A 14 -1.56 8.71 2.45
CA LYS A 14 -1.31 9.14 1.08
C LYS A 14 0.12 8.76 0.74
N LEU A 15 0.30 7.99 -0.32
CA LEU A 15 1.63 7.60 -0.81
C LEU A 15 1.97 8.44 -2.03
N SER A 16 3.23 8.86 -2.11
CA SER A 16 3.81 9.36 -3.35
C SER A 16 4.19 8.19 -4.26
N GLU A 17 4.50 8.50 -5.51
CA GLU A 17 5.07 7.55 -6.46
C GLU A 17 6.35 6.89 -5.92
N GLN A 18 7.31 7.70 -5.44
CA GLN A 18 8.52 7.18 -4.81
C GLN A 18 8.19 6.31 -3.58
N GLY A 19 7.16 6.68 -2.82
CA GLY A 19 6.71 5.92 -1.66
C GLY A 19 6.27 4.51 -2.03
N ILE A 20 5.42 4.35 -3.06
CA ILE A 20 4.98 3.02 -3.50
C ILE A 20 6.12 2.23 -4.16
N ARG A 21 7.06 2.88 -4.84
CA ARG A 21 8.28 2.21 -5.35
C ARG A 21 9.13 1.63 -4.22
N ASN A 22 9.26 2.37 -3.11
CA ASN A 22 10.09 1.96 -1.98
C ASN A 22 9.52 0.77 -1.21
N ILE A 23 8.21 0.76 -0.92
CA ILE A 23 7.60 -0.29 -0.08
C ILE A 23 6.84 -1.35 -0.87
N GLY A 24 6.50 -1.08 -2.13
CA GLY A 24 5.71 -1.95 -2.99
C GLY A 24 6.28 -3.37 -3.14
N PRO A 25 7.60 -3.56 -3.35
CA PRO A 25 8.19 -4.90 -3.42
C PRO A 25 7.94 -5.73 -2.15
N ALA A 26 8.10 -5.12 -0.98
CA ALA A 26 7.85 -5.80 0.29
C ALA A 26 6.37 -6.17 0.47
N ILE A 27 5.44 -5.28 0.06
CA ILE A 27 4.00 -5.58 0.12
C ILE A 27 3.66 -6.78 -0.78
N VAL A 28 4.23 -6.86 -1.98
CA VAL A 28 4.03 -7.99 -2.89
C VAL A 28 4.51 -9.28 -2.25
N THR A 29 5.74 -9.31 -1.71
CA THR A 29 6.29 -10.49 -1.03
C THR A 29 5.42 -10.97 0.13
N LEU A 30 4.93 -10.05 0.96
CA LEU A 30 4.05 -10.40 2.09
C LEU A 30 2.70 -10.94 1.60
N ALA A 31 2.09 -10.28 0.61
CA ALA A 31 0.80 -10.71 0.06
C ALA A 31 0.89 -12.07 -0.64
N GLU A 32 1.99 -12.37 -1.35
CA GLU A 32 2.24 -13.69 -1.93
C GLU A 32 2.39 -14.75 -0.83
N ALA A 33 3.16 -14.46 0.23
CA ALA A 33 3.34 -15.38 1.35
C ALA A 33 2.02 -15.71 2.07
N GLU A 34 1.08 -14.76 2.09
CA GLU A 34 -0.26 -14.92 2.65
C GLU A 34 -1.29 -15.47 1.63
N SER A 35 -0.87 -15.81 0.40
CA SER A 35 -1.76 -16.26 -0.68
C SER A 35 -2.87 -15.25 -1.04
N LEU A 36 -2.57 -13.95 -0.91
CA LEU A 36 -3.46 -12.84 -1.22
C LEU A 36 -3.17 -12.25 -2.60
N ASP A 37 -3.41 -13.04 -3.65
CA ASP A 37 -3.03 -12.70 -5.03
C ASP A 37 -3.59 -11.35 -5.52
N ALA A 38 -4.84 -11.04 -5.16
CA ALA A 38 -5.48 -9.78 -5.53
C ALA A 38 -4.76 -8.56 -4.91
N HIS A 39 -4.28 -8.70 -3.68
CA HIS A 39 -3.55 -7.64 -2.99
C HIS A 39 -2.16 -7.43 -3.62
N ALA A 40 -1.46 -8.52 -3.93
CA ALA A 40 -0.18 -8.47 -4.64
C ALA A 40 -0.35 -7.84 -6.04
N ASN A 41 -1.37 -8.26 -6.78
CA ASN A 41 -1.64 -7.75 -8.13
C ASN A 41 -1.95 -6.24 -8.14
N ALA A 42 -2.72 -5.75 -7.16
CA ALA A 42 -3.01 -4.32 -7.03
C ALA A 42 -1.73 -3.47 -6.93
N VAL A 43 -0.70 -3.96 -6.24
CA VAL A 43 0.59 -3.26 -6.14
C VAL A 43 1.41 -3.41 -7.42
N ARG A 44 1.49 -4.62 -7.99
CA ARG A 44 2.25 -4.88 -9.24
C ARG A 44 1.78 -3.98 -10.38
N LEU A 45 0.48 -3.84 -10.59
CA LEU A 45 -0.08 -2.98 -11.64
C LEU A 45 0.39 -1.53 -11.53
N ARG A 46 0.44 -1.00 -10.30
CA ARG A 46 0.94 0.36 -10.04
C ARG A 46 2.44 0.45 -10.34
N LEU A 47 3.24 -0.51 -9.91
CA LEU A 47 4.68 -0.50 -10.17
C LEU A 47 5.00 -0.60 -11.69
N VAL A 48 4.24 -1.41 -12.43
CA VAL A 48 4.39 -1.54 -13.89
C VAL A 48 4.05 -0.24 -14.60
N GLU A 49 2.92 0.38 -14.25
CA GLU A 49 2.50 1.67 -14.82
C GLU A 49 3.59 2.74 -14.63
N LEU A 50 4.10 2.83 -13.42
CA LEU A 50 5.15 3.77 -13.04
C LEU A 50 6.47 3.51 -13.79
N THR A 51 6.82 2.25 -14.06
CA THR A 51 8.01 1.90 -14.85
C THR A 51 7.82 2.23 -16.33
N THR A 52 6.61 2.10 -16.86
CA THR A 52 6.29 2.36 -18.28
C THR A 52 6.33 3.84 -18.63
N ILE A 53 5.94 4.72 -17.70
CA ILE A 53 5.90 6.18 -17.91
C ILE A 53 7.32 6.80 -17.95
N GLU A 54 8.31 6.13 -17.35
CA GLU A 54 9.70 6.61 -17.32
C GLU A 54 10.52 6.20 -18.57
N GLY A 55 9.95 5.40 -19.47
CA GLY A 55 10.59 4.83 -20.66
C GLY A 55 10.33 5.58 -21.97
#